data_AF-A0A835VPV9-F1
#
_entry.id   AF-A0A835VPV9-F1
#
_cell.length_a   1.000
_cell.length_b   1.000
_cell.length_c   1.000
_cell.angle_alpha   90.00
_cell.angle_beta   90.00
_cell.angle_gamma   90.00
#
_symmetry.space_group_name_H-M   'P 1'
#
loop_
_entity.id
_entity.type
_entity.pdbx_description
1 polymer ?
#
loop_
_entity_poly.entity_id
_entity_poly.type
_entity_poly.pdbx_seq_one_letter_code
_entity_poly.pdbx_strand_id
1 'polypeptide(L)'
;MAGLANAAFAPLEGRLLALNEPRKADKLVGAPTFAFFYPEDTFVYQIKWKGVAPPDSYFKSGDAVQLTVDLDASGPVPNPGPINEEAAGPPGLLVVTAWLPLVFGIPAAEPLGQSPLRAAVWVVTSVCGQPVEGGMSVQEVEEVLFGPPPGAATATSTNTTSRTRAASLPRISLSRLLDTCSAGVLAANVPDIFGNAITPPAGGGAISRAGSIVKALELPCAGYSGTGAAWSAAPDSPCGGNELWGWMEYARDNTPELADLDGTGMPPRYLRRLLVLPVPTPAWPVCRAWQQRGSLGCDAVAGCPMWVKQGDRGKLLEWAATQFGASLTLRPAAAALTAAARPAAGGDPSDPLGSPEGGYRCFNAPHAYKLGFASAVRTFDAASRGYIESNPTQVLLPASTTNPVNTLLINPNWPPFPPPAVPPARPPPLLYAQYRSRLDGDAGLAASVRERVLLHTLNASLDVGSGALGTQQPSPPPVLVAALQPGQLYRYTAGGVVVKFEALQPPADGGASDPAGVVGGVARVTVCGYRVAVESAAEGGCSNGIDDDCDGLVDEADPDCAAGGR
;
A
#
# COMPACT_ATOMS: atom_id res chain seq x y z
N MET A 1 43.28 -11.73 36.70
CA MET A 1 43.74 -11.77 35.30
C MET A 1 44.38 -13.12 35.05
N ALA A 2 43.63 -14.06 34.47
CA ALA A 2 44.12 -15.34 34.01
C ALA A 2 43.55 -15.55 32.61
N GLY A 3 44.41 -15.83 31.63
CA GLY A 3 44.03 -16.01 30.24
C GLY A 3 43.18 -17.26 30.04
N LEU A 4 42.07 -17.11 29.31
CA LEU A 4 41.40 -18.27 28.71
C LEU A 4 42.15 -18.62 27.44
N ALA A 5 42.91 -19.70 27.54
CA ALA A 5 43.56 -20.38 26.45
C ALA A 5 42.51 -20.85 25.42
N ASN A 6 42.90 -20.83 24.15
CA ASN A 6 42.19 -21.48 23.05
C ASN A 6 41.96 -22.96 23.41
N ALA A 7 40.77 -23.31 23.85
CA ALA A 7 40.35 -24.71 23.88
C ALA A 7 40.30 -25.20 22.43
N ALA A 8 41.22 -26.10 22.08
CA ALA A 8 41.24 -26.74 20.78
C ALA A 8 40.04 -27.69 20.69
N PHE A 9 38.97 -27.24 20.04
CA PHE A 9 37.85 -28.11 19.70
C PHE A 9 38.27 -29.06 18.58
N ALA A 10 37.82 -30.32 18.66
CA ALA A 10 38.00 -31.28 17.59
C ALA A 10 37.36 -30.75 16.29
N PRO A 11 38.00 -30.93 15.12
CA PRO A 11 37.44 -30.45 13.86
C PRO A 11 36.14 -31.19 13.56
N LEU A 12 35.06 -30.44 13.38
CA LEU A 12 33.79 -30.95 12.86
C LEU A 12 33.95 -31.26 11.36
N GLU A 13 33.61 -32.48 10.95
CA GLU A 13 33.50 -32.83 9.53
C GLU A 13 32.11 -32.46 9.00
N GLY A 14 32.05 -31.43 8.14
CA GLY A 14 30.84 -31.11 7.38
C GLY A 14 30.90 -31.71 5.97
N ARG A 15 29.77 -32.27 5.49
CA ARG A 15 29.64 -32.75 4.10
C ARG A 15 28.69 -31.86 3.32
N LEU A 16 29.11 -31.44 2.13
CA LEU A 16 28.29 -30.69 1.17
C LEU A 16 27.94 -31.61 -0.02
N LEU A 17 26.64 -31.79 -0.29
CA LEU A 17 26.11 -32.64 -1.35
C LEU A 17 25.23 -31.83 -2.31
N ALA A 18 25.42 -32.03 -3.62
CA ALA A 18 24.58 -31.43 -4.66
C ALA A 18 23.47 -32.41 -5.06
N LEU A 19 22.20 -31.99 -4.99
CA LEU A 19 21.06 -32.92 -5.05
C LEU A 19 20.42 -33.10 -6.43
N ASN A 20 20.88 -32.37 -7.45
CA ASN A 20 20.17 -32.28 -8.74
C ASN A 20 20.60 -33.28 -9.85
N GLU A 21 21.47 -34.26 -9.58
CA GLU A 21 21.72 -35.35 -10.55
C GLU A 21 21.69 -36.75 -9.89
N PRO A 22 20.94 -37.75 -10.42
CA PRO A 22 20.82 -39.06 -9.77
C PRO A 22 22.05 -39.97 -9.88
N ARG A 23 23.15 -39.55 -10.52
CA ARG A 23 24.27 -40.44 -10.85
C ARG A 23 25.61 -39.72 -10.91
N LYS A 24 26.24 -39.46 -9.76
CA LYS A 24 27.71 -39.43 -9.59
C LYS A 24 28.05 -39.37 -8.09
N ALA A 25 29.00 -40.21 -7.69
CA ALA A 25 29.33 -40.48 -6.30
C ALA A 25 29.81 -39.25 -5.51
N ASP A 26 29.44 -39.25 -4.22
CA ASP A 26 29.75 -38.26 -3.19
C ASP A 26 31.23 -37.84 -3.21
N LYS A 27 31.50 -36.55 -3.43
CA LYS A 27 32.84 -35.98 -3.29
C LYS A 27 32.85 -34.85 -2.27
N LEU A 28 33.72 -34.99 -1.27
CA LEU A 28 33.94 -34.02 -0.21
C LEU A 28 34.60 -32.74 -0.76
N VAL A 29 34.01 -31.56 -0.50
CA VAL A 29 34.45 -30.27 -1.11
C VAL A 29 35.23 -29.36 -0.14
N GLY A 30 35.59 -29.82 1.06
CA GLY A 30 36.53 -29.12 1.95
C GLY A 30 36.17 -29.23 3.43
N ALA A 31 36.95 -28.58 4.30
CA ALA A 31 36.70 -28.51 5.74
C ALA A 31 36.42 -27.06 6.17
N PRO A 32 35.36 -26.80 6.96
CA PRO A 32 35.04 -25.44 7.41
C PRO A 32 35.91 -25.00 8.59
N THR A 33 36.05 -23.67 8.76
CA THR A 33 36.51 -23.07 10.03
C THR A 33 35.37 -22.28 10.66
N PHE A 34 35.22 -22.42 11.98
CA PHE A 34 34.14 -21.80 12.75
C PHE A 34 34.64 -20.59 13.53
N ALA A 35 33.83 -19.54 13.61
CA ALA A 35 34.04 -18.43 14.53
C ALA A 35 32.75 -18.18 15.34
N PHE A 36 32.92 -17.94 16.64
CA PHE A 36 31.83 -17.66 17.57
C PHE A 36 31.80 -16.16 17.87
N PHE A 37 30.60 -15.58 17.89
CA PHE A 37 30.40 -14.22 18.37
C PHE A 37 29.29 -14.20 19.42
N TYR A 38 29.52 -13.46 20.50
CA TYR A 38 28.64 -13.38 21.67
C TYR A 38 28.19 -11.93 21.88
N PRO A 39 27.04 -11.52 21.36
CA PRO A 39 26.24 -10.45 21.97
C PRO A 39 25.44 -11.05 23.13
N GLU A 40 25.19 -10.24 24.16
CA GLU A 40 24.92 -10.69 25.54
C GLU A 40 23.77 -11.68 25.78
N ASP A 41 22.96 -12.07 24.78
CA ASP A 41 21.90 -13.08 24.95
C ASP A 41 21.65 -13.97 23.71
N THR A 42 22.59 -14.11 22.76
CA THR A 42 22.39 -15.04 21.61
C THR A 42 23.68 -15.65 21.08
N PHE A 43 23.65 -16.95 20.77
CA PHE A 43 24.75 -17.63 20.09
C PHE A 43 24.56 -17.53 18.57
N VAL A 44 25.48 -16.85 17.89
CA VAL A 44 25.51 -16.82 16.42
C VAL A 44 26.71 -17.64 15.94
N TYR A 45 26.43 -18.73 15.21
CA TYR A 45 27.46 -19.54 14.56
C TYR A 45 27.76 -18.94 13.19
N GLN A 46 29.00 -18.51 12.97
CA GLN A 46 29.46 -18.12 11.63
C GLN A 46 30.39 -19.22 11.09
N ILE A 47 29.93 -19.93 10.06
CA ILE A 47 30.73 -20.94 9.35
C ILE A 47 31.41 -20.25 8.17
N LYS A 48 32.74 -20.17 8.18
CA LYS A 48 33.52 -19.63 7.05
C LYS A 48 34.26 -20.76 6.35
N TRP A 49 34.03 -20.90 5.05
CA TRP A 49 34.80 -21.81 4.20
C TRP A 49 35.93 -21.02 3.57
N LYS A 50 37.18 -21.35 3.91
CA LYS A 50 38.37 -20.69 3.37
C LYS A 50 38.99 -21.60 2.31
N GLY A 51 39.07 -21.13 1.06
CA GLY A 51 39.78 -21.83 -0.03
C GLY A 51 38.92 -22.65 -0.99
N VAL A 52 37.58 -22.53 -0.98
CA VAL A 52 36.74 -23.12 -2.02
C VAL A 52 36.75 -22.17 -3.24
N ALA A 53 37.68 -22.38 -4.17
CA ALA A 53 37.49 -21.86 -5.52
C ALA A 53 36.38 -22.71 -6.18
N PRO A 54 35.31 -22.10 -6.72
CA PRO A 54 34.30 -22.89 -7.42
C PRO A 54 34.98 -23.58 -8.61
N PRO A 55 34.99 -24.92 -8.68
CA PRO A 55 35.51 -25.58 -9.87
C PRO A 55 34.58 -25.24 -11.03
N ASP A 56 35.18 -24.84 -12.14
CA ASP A 56 34.51 -24.27 -13.31
C ASP A 56 33.18 -24.94 -13.69
N SER A 57 32.19 -24.11 -14.06
CA SER A 57 31.00 -24.41 -14.88
C SER A 57 29.89 -25.35 -14.38
N TYR A 58 29.97 -25.99 -13.21
CA TYR A 58 28.97 -27.00 -12.84
C TYR A 58 27.78 -26.54 -11.98
N PHE A 59 27.83 -25.36 -11.36
CA PHE A 59 26.71 -24.84 -10.55
C PHE A 59 26.07 -23.64 -11.24
N LYS A 60 24.75 -23.71 -11.49
CA LYS A 60 23.95 -22.59 -12.01
C LYS A 60 23.15 -21.95 -10.87
N SER A 61 22.75 -20.69 -11.08
CA SER A 61 21.75 -20.07 -10.21
C SER A 61 20.47 -20.92 -10.24
N GLY A 62 20.04 -21.41 -9.07
CA GLY A 62 18.88 -22.30 -8.92
C GLY A 62 19.19 -23.75 -8.52
N ASP A 63 20.45 -24.16 -8.42
CA ASP A 63 20.80 -25.51 -7.96
C ASP A 63 20.59 -25.72 -6.45
N ALA A 64 20.00 -26.87 -6.08
CA ALA A 64 19.76 -27.23 -4.69
C ALA A 64 21.00 -27.94 -4.09
N VAL A 65 21.50 -27.41 -2.98
CA VAL A 65 22.64 -27.96 -2.24
C VAL A 65 22.17 -28.36 -0.85
N GLN A 66 22.57 -29.54 -0.39
CA GLN A 66 22.34 -30.01 0.98
C GLN A 66 23.64 -29.98 1.75
N LEU A 67 23.63 -29.27 2.88
CA LEU A 67 24.69 -29.34 3.88
C LEU A 67 24.23 -30.27 4.99
N THR A 68 24.97 -31.36 5.21
CA THR A 68 24.74 -32.25 6.34
C THR A 68 25.89 -32.06 7.33
N VAL A 69 25.55 -31.60 8.53
CA VAL A 69 26.49 -31.49 9.65
C VAL A 69 26.09 -32.56 10.67
N ASP A 70 26.95 -33.55 10.85
CA ASP A 70 26.75 -34.60 11.82
C ASP A 70 27.24 -34.12 13.20
N LEU A 71 26.30 -33.89 14.11
CA LEU A 71 26.58 -33.42 15.46
C LEU A 71 26.82 -34.59 16.43
N ASP A 72 26.55 -35.83 16.03
CA ASP A 72 26.72 -37.00 16.90
C ASP A 72 28.20 -37.34 17.12
N ALA A 73 29.08 -36.84 16.25
CA ALA A 73 30.54 -36.97 16.40
C ALA A 73 31.18 -35.89 17.29
N SER A 74 30.43 -34.86 17.74
CA SER A 74 31.04 -33.67 18.37
C SER A 74 31.27 -33.77 19.88
N GLY A 75 30.84 -34.86 20.51
CA GLY A 75 30.83 -34.97 21.98
C GLY A 75 29.84 -33.99 22.64
N PRO A 76 29.69 -34.04 23.98
CA PRO A 76 28.71 -33.23 24.70
C PRO A 76 29.06 -31.74 24.62
N VAL A 77 28.06 -30.90 24.30
CA VAL A 77 28.18 -29.43 24.31
C VAL A 77 27.94 -28.94 25.75
N PRO A 78 28.89 -28.24 26.41
CA PRO A 78 28.69 -27.77 27.77
C PRO A 78 27.69 -26.59 27.82
N ASN A 79 26.73 -26.66 28.75
CA ASN A 79 25.79 -25.57 29.05
C ASN A 79 26.47 -24.56 30.02
N PRO A 80 26.58 -23.26 29.70
CA PRO A 80 27.24 -22.28 30.57
C PRO A 80 26.31 -21.67 31.63
N GLY A 81 25.39 -22.47 32.19
CA GLY A 81 24.69 -22.10 33.42
C GLY A 81 25.60 -22.24 34.65
N PRO A 82 25.26 -21.63 35.80
CA PRO A 82 26.05 -21.74 37.02
C PRO A 82 26.11 -23.19 37.53
N ILE A 83 27.15 -23.92 37.09
CA ILE A 83 27.89 -25.11 37.57
C ILE A 83 27.17 -26.24 38.36
N ASN A 84 25.87 -26.21 38.67
CA ASN A 84 25.25 -27.17 39.59
C ASN A 84 24.01 -27.91 39.07
N GLU A 85 23.64 -27.81 37.79
CA GLU A 85 22.59 -28.68 37.22
C GLU A 85 23.00 -29.24 35.86
N GLU A 86 23.37 -30.52 35.83
CA GLU A 86 23.58 -31.31 34.62
C GLU A 86 22.22 -31.63 33.97
N ALA A 87 21.86 -30.90 32.92
CA ALA A 87 20.85 -31.34 31.96
C ALA A 87 21.45 -31.30 30.56
N ALA A 88 21.95 -32.45 30.11
CA ALA A 88 22.30 -32.69 28.71
C ALA A 88 21.01 -32.86 27.90
N GLY A 89 20.77 -31.98 26.92
CA GLY A 89 19.70 -32.18 25.94
C GLY A 89 20.05 -33.31 24.96
N PRO A 90 19.07 -34.02 24.39
CA PRO A 90 19.34 -35.14 23.48
C PRO A 90 19.89 -34.67 22.12
N PRO A 91 20.63 -35.55 21.41
CA PRO A 91 21.22 -35.24 20.10
C PRO A 91 20.14 -34.92 19.06
N GLY A 92 20.46 -33.97 18.18
CA GLY A 92 19.55 -33.50 17.14
C GLY A 92 20.27 -33.32 15.80
N LEU A 93 19.60 -33.73 14.72
CA LEU A 93 20.04 -33.53 13.35
C LEU A 93 19.71 -32.11 12.90
N LEU A 94 20.74 -31.31 12.56
CA LEU A 94 20.54 -30.01 11.93
C LEU A 94 20.48 -30.18 10.40
N VAL A 95 19.27 -30.24 9.84
CA VAL A 95 19.05 -30.20 8.39
C VAL A 95 18.83 -28.75 7.96
N VAL A 96 19.79 -28.17 7.24
CA VAL A 96 19.62 -26.86 6.61
C VAL A 96 19.13 -27.06 5.19
N THR A 97 17.82 -26.97 4.99
CA THR A 97 17.21 -26.92 3.65
C THR A 97 17.11 -25.49 3.16
N ALA A 98 17.92 -25.20 2.13
CA ALA A 98 17.95 -23.99 1.29
C ALA A 98 18.61 -22.72 1.87
N TRP A 99 19.44 -22.12 1.00
CA TRP A 99 19.86 -20.73 1.10
C TRP A 99 18.74 -19.83 0.55
N LEU A 100 18.04 -19.16 1.45
CA LEU A 100 17.28 -17.94 1.18
C LEU A 100 17.73 -16.90 2.21
N PRO A 101 17.67 -15.59 1.89
CA PRO A 101 18.00 -14.56 2.86
C PRO A 101 17.11 -14.73 4.10
N LEU A 102 17.74 -14.83 5.26
CA LEU A 102 17.12 -14.94 6.57
C LEU A 102 16.23 -13.70 6.82
N VAL A 103 14.93 -13.88 6.61
CA VAL A 103 13.87 -13.06 7.20
C VAL A 103 13.44 -13.77 8.47
N PHE A 104 13.78 -13.22 9.64
CA PHE A 104 13.17 -13.66 10.90
C PHE A 104 11.70 -13.21 10.91
N GLY A 105 10.80 -14.17 11.13
CA GLY A 105 9.40 -14.06 10.73
C GLY A 105 8.48 -13.23 11.62
N ILE A 106 7.44 -12.67 10.98
CA ILE A 106 6.11 -12.29 11.49
C ILE A 106 5.16 -12.39 10.24
N PRO A 107 3.88 -12.81 10.34
CA PRO A 107 3.18 -13.50 9.25
C PRO A 107 2.91 -12.66 8.01
N ALA A 108 2.91 -13.36 6.87
CA ALA A 108 2.33 -13.05 5.56
C ALA A 108 2.03 -11.57 5.29
N ALA A 109 3.01 -10.85 4.73
CA ALA A 109 2.66 -9.97 3.63
C ALA A 109 1.96 -10.85 2.59
N GLU A 110 0.63 -10.75 2.46
CA GLU A 110 -0.04 -11.22 1.26
C GLU A 110 0.73 -10.57 0.09
N PRO A 111 1.34 -11.37 -0.82
CA PRO A 111 1.72 -10.80 -2.10
C PRO A 111 0.44 -10.17 -2.63
N LEU A 112 0.49 -8.90 -3.04
CA LEU A 112 -0.64 -8.10 -3.55
C LEU A 112 -1.36 -8.71 -4.79
N GLY A 113 -1.22 -10.01 -5.07
CA GLY A 113 -1.82 -10.68 -6.22
C GLY A 113 -2.21 -12.16 -6.04
N GLN A 114 -2.30 -12.73 -4.82
CA GLN A 114 -2.59 -14.19 -4.69
C GLN A 114 -3.87 -14.61 -3.96
N SER A 115 -4.66 -13.71 -3.36
CA SER A 115 -5.98 -14.06 -2.84
C SER A 115 -7.01 -13.01 -3.26
N PRO A 116 -8.21 -13.40 -3.74
CA PRO A 116 -9.30 -12.44 -3.89
C PRO A 116 -9.50 -11.76 -2.54
N LEU A 117 -9.52 -10.44 -2.51
CA LEU A 117 -9.71 -9.67 -1.28
C LEU A 117 -11.10 -10.01 -0.71
N ARG A 118 -11.18 -11.00 0.20
CA ARG A 118 -12.44 -11.38 0.84
C ARG A 118 -12.70 -10.49 2.03
N ALA A 119 -13.95 -10.07 2.20
CA ALA A 119 -14.39 -9.32 3.36
C ALA A 119 -15.53 -10.04 4.08
N ALA A 120 -15.47 -10.04 5.41
CA ALA A 120 -16.63 -10.33 6.25
C ALA A 120 -17.25 -9.00 6.67
N VAL A 121 -18.52 -8.80 6.35
CA VAL A 121 -19.27 -7.58 6.66
C VAL A 121 -20.43 -7.93 7.57
N TRP A 122 -20.49 -7.26 8.72
CA TRP A 122 -21.61 -7.39 9.66
C TRP A 122 -22.37 -6.09 9.73
N VAL A 123 -23.68 -6.18 9.65
CA VAL A 123 -24.59 -5.04 9.71
C VAL A 123 -25.38 -5.15 10.99
N VAL A 124 -25.15 -4.22 11.93
CA VAL A 124 -25.90 -4.21 13.18
C VAL A 124 -27.34 -3.80 12.90
N THR A 125 -28.27 -4.76 13.02
CA THR A 125 -29.70 -4.56 12.72
C THR A 125 -30.54 -4.39 13.98
N SER A 126 -30.07 -4.94 15.11
CA SER A 126 -30.71 -4.78 16.41
C SER A 126 -29.65 -4.73 17.51
N VAL A 127 -29.99 -4.06 18.60
CA VAL A 127 -29.19 -3.98 19.82
C VAL A 127 -30.12 -4.19 21.00
N CYS A 128 -29.75 -5.05 21.96
CA CYS A 128 -30.61 -5.36 23.11
C CYS A 128 -32.00 -5.91 22.71
N GLY A 129 -32.08 -6.61 21.57
CA GLY A 129 -33.36 -7.08 21.01
C GLY A 129 -34.27 -5.97 20.48
N GLN A 130 -33.80 -4.72 20.44
CA GLN A 130 -34.51 -3.59 19.84
C GLN A 130 -33.96 -3.33 18.43
N PRO A 131 -34.83 -3.20 17.41
CA PRO A 131 -34.39 -2.86 16.07
C PRO A 131 -33.69 -1.49 16.05
N VAL A 132 -32.66 -1.36 15.23
CA VAL A 132 -32.03 -0.06 14.98
C VAL A 132 -32.99 0.83 14.19
N GLU A 133 -33.40 1.95 14.78
CA GLU A 133 -34.21 2.95 14.10
C GLU A 133 -33.42 3.63 12.97
N GLY A 134 -33.99 3.67 11.76
CA GLY A 134 -33.36 4.30 10.60
C GLY A 134 -32.11 3.57 10.07
N GLY A 135 -31.80 2.38 10.57
CA GLY A 135 -30.72 1.54 10.06
C GLY A 135 -30.94 1.10 8.62
N MET A 136 -29.85 0.86 7.88
CA MET A 136 -29.94 0.19 6.58
C MET A 136 -30.17 -1.31 6.79
N SER A 137 -30.90 -1.93 5.87
CA SER A 137 -30.98 -3.39 5.81
C SER A 137 -29.65 -4.01 5.36
N VAL A 138 -29.47 -5.31 5.63
CA VAL A 138 -28.35 -6.09 5.09
C VAL A 138 -28.28 -5.96 3.57
N GLN A 139 -29.43 -6.08 2.90
CA GLN A 139 -29.51 -5.94 1.45
C GLN A 139 -29.06 -4.56 0.98
N GLU A 140 -29.49 -3.48 1.64
CA GLU A 140 -29.06 -2.12 1.28
C GLU A 140 -27.54 -1.94 1.45
N VAL A 141 -26.95 -2.46 2.54
CA VAL A 141 -25.49 -2.41 2.74
C VAL A 141 -24.77 -3.24 1.68
N GLU A 142 -25.27 -4.44 1.39
CA GLU A 142 -24.70 -5.33 0.38
C GLU A 142 -24.78 -4.69 -1.02
N GLU A 143 -25.88 -4.02 -1.34
CA GLU A 143 -26.04 -3.28 -2.60
C GLU A 143 -25.10 -2.08 -2.69
N VAL A 144 -24.94 -1.31 -1.60
CA VAL A 144 -24.00 -0.18 -1.57
C VAL A 144 -22.54 -0.64 -1.69
N LEU A 145 -22.17 -1.73 -1.00
CA LEU A 145 -20.78 -2.20 -1.00
C LEU A 145 -20.44 -3.09 -2.19
N PHE A 146 -21.38 -3.88 -2.71
CA PHE A 146 -21.06 -4.88 -3.74
C PHE A 146 -21.87 -4.72 -5.03
N GLY A 147 -22.78 -3.76 -5.08
CA GLY A 147 -23.65 -3.51 -6.22
C GLY A 147 -24.86 -4.43 -6.22
N PRO A 148 -25.85 -4.24 -7.10
CA PRO A 148 -27.04 -5.09 -7.14
C PRO A 148 -26.68 -6.55 -7.50
N PRO A 149 -27.46 -7.53 -7.03
CA PRO A 149 -27.24 -8.92 -7.41
C PRO A 149 -27.39 -9.09 -8.94
N PRO A 150 -26.64 -10.05 -9.54
CA PRO A 150 -26.75 -10.34 -10.98
C PRO A 150 -28.21 -10.58 -11.38
N GLY A 151 -28.67 -9.89 -12.44
CA GLY A 151 -30.05 -10.02 -12.95
C GLY A 151 -31.09 -9.04 -12.38
N ALA A 152 -30.75 -8.24 -11.37
CA ALA A 152 -31.68 -7.23 -10.83
C ALA A 152 -31.92 -6.04 -11.79
N ALA A 153 -30.99 -5.77 -12.71
CA ALA A 153 -31.07 -4.62 -13.63
C ALA A 153 -32.19 -4.74 -14.69
N THR A 154 -32.74 -5.93 -14.92
CA THR A 154 -33.78 -6.17 -15.92
C THR A 154 -35.21 -5.98 -15.41
N ALA A 155 -35.42 -5.77 -14.10
CA ALA A 155 -36.73 -5.38 -13.59
C ALA A 155 -36.95 -3.88 -13.83
N THR A 156 -37.28 -3.52 -15.06
CA THR A 156 -37.69 -2.16 -15.41
C THR A 156 -38.94 -1.83 -14.59
N SER A 157 -38.77 -1.02 -13.55
CA SER A 157 -39.87 -0.54 -12.71
C SER A 157 -40.79 0.34 -13.55
N THR A 158 -41.84 -0.25 -14.12
CA THR A 158 -42.91 0.45 -14.82
C THR A 158 -43.96 1.04 -13.88
N ASN A 159 -43.75 1.03 -12.57
CA ASN A 159 -44.70 1.58 -11.60
C ASN A 159 -44.32 3.01 -11.16
N THR A 160 -44.92 3.96 -11.87
CA THR A 160 -44.73 5.42 -11.81
C THR A 160 -45.28 6.12 -10.55
N THR A 161 -45.60 5.42 -9.46
CA THR A 161 -46.41 6.00 -8.35
C THR A 161 -45.79 6.01 -6.95
N SER A 162 -44.54 5.58 -6.73
CA SER A 162 -43.87 5.73 -5.42
C SER A 162 -42.78 6.81 -5.44
N ARG A 163 -43.18 8.08 -5.32
CA ARG A 163 -42.30 9.27 -5.38
C ARG A 163 -41.45 9.54 -4.13
N THR A 164 -41.41 8.65 -3.13
CA THR A 164 -40.70 8.92 -1.85
C THR A 164 -39.67 7.88 -1.43
N ARG A 165 -39.47 6.78 -2.19
CA ARG A 165 -38.43 5.79 -1.89
C ARG A 165 -37.31 5.84 -2.91
N ALA A 166 -36.25 6.56 -2.54
CA ALA A 166 -34.84 6.27 -2.78
C ALA A 166 -34.11 7.61 -2.95
N ALA A 167 -33.44 8.07 -1.89
CA ALA A 167 -32.13 8.68 -2.12
C ALA A 167 -31.39 7.68 -3.01
N SER A 168 -31.11 8.07 -4.25
CA SER A 168 -30.55 7.19 -5.27
C SER A 168 -29.40 6.43 -4.64
N LEU A 169 -29.52 5.10 -4.54
CA LEU A 169 -28.40 4.27 -4.11
C LEU A 169 -27.18 4.67 -4.94
N PRO A 170 -25.99 4.75 -4.34
CA PRO A 170 -24.78 5.07 -5.09
C PRO A 170 -24.71 4.14 -6.30
N ARG A 171 -24.56 4.71 -7.51
CA ARG A 171 -24.47 3.96 -8.77
C ARG A 171 -23.24 3.04 -8.83
N ILE A 172 -22.40 3.09 -7.81
CA ILE A 172 -21.10 2.46 -7.74
C ILE A 172 -21.00 1.73 -6.41
N SER A 173 -20.44 0.52 -6.46
CA SER A 173 -20.13 -0.34 -5.31
C SER A 173 -18.66 -0.26 -4.93
N LEU A 174 -18.26 -0.82 -3.78
CA LEU A 174 -16.84 -1.00 -3.41
C LEU A 174 -16.12 -1.92 -4.39
N SER A 175 -16.78 -2.98 -4.88
CA SER A 175 -16.19 -3.81 -5.93
C SER A 175 -15.87 -2.99 -7.18
N ARG A 176 -16.87 -2.23 -7.66
CA ARG A 176 -16.71 -1.33 -8.81
C ARG A 176 -15.75 -0.18 -8.50
N LEU A 177 -15.63 0.26 -7.24
CA LEU A 177 -14.59 1.20 -6.79
C LEU A 177 -13.21 0.68 -7.11
N LEU A 178 -12.91 -0.50 -6.57
CA LEU A 178 -11.59 -1.08 -6.70
C LEU A 178 -11.31 -1.46 -8.15
N ASP A 179 -12.30 -1.93 -8.91
CA ASP A 179 -12.17 -2.21 -10.33
C ASP A 179 -11.87 -0.94 -11.14
N THR A 180 -12.64 0.14 -10.93
CA THR A 180 -12.46 1.40 -11.67
C THR A 180 -11.19 2.14 -11.26
N CYS A 181 -10.84 2.14 -9.97
CA CYS A 181 -9.61 2.77 -9.48
C CYS A 181 -8.35 2.01 -9.82
N SER A 182 -8.46 0.70 -10.05
CA SER A 182 -7.38 -0.08 -10.64
C SER A 182 -7.37 -0.01 -12.16
N ALA A 183 -8.31 0.68 -12.79
CA ALA A 183 -8.49 0.72 -14.25
C ALA A 183 -8.43 -0.69 -14.88
N GLY A 184 -8.94 -1.69 -14.16
CA GLY A 184 -8.91 -3.10 -14.59
C GLY A 184 -7.56 -3.83 -14.41
N VAL A 185 -6.55 -3.26 -13.75
CA VAL A 185 -5.30 -3.99 -13.40
C VAL A 185 -5.61 -5.29 -12.67
N LEU A 186 -6.54 -5.25 -11.72
CA LEU A 186 -6.95 -6.44 -10.97
C LEU A 186 -7.60 -7.53 -11.84
N ALA A 187 -7.98 -7.18 -13.07
CA ALA A 187 -8.59 -8.07 -14.06
C ALA A 187 -7.66 -8.46 -15.23
N ALA A 188 -6.49 -7.83 -15.37
CA ALA A 188 -5.61 -7.99 -16.54
C ALA A 188 -4.26 -8.65 -16.19
N ASN A 189 -3.70 -9.41 -17.14
CA ASN A 189 -2.31 -9.89 -17.10
C ASN A 189 -1.37 -8.67 -17.23
N VAL A 190 -1.00 -8.05 -16.11
CA VAL A 190 0.01 -6.99 -16.12
C VAL A 190 1.36 -7.66 -15.82
N PRO A 191 2.38 -7.52 -16.70
CA PRO A 191 3.73 -7.92 -16.35
C PRO A 191 4.17 -7.15 -15.10
N ASP A 192 4.82 -7.82 -14.17
CA ASP A 192 5.32 -7.17 -12.97
C ASP A 192 6.34 -6.07 -13.30
N ILE A 193 6.74 -5.32 -12.27
CA ILE A 193 7.78 -4.29 -12.34
C ILE A 193 9.14 -4.82 -12.86
N PHE A 194 9.29 -6.13 -13.02
CA PHE A 194 10.47 -6.83 -13.51
C PHE A 194 10.25 -7.55 -14.86
N GLY A 195 9.11 -7.33 -15.52
CA GLY A 195 8.81 -7.88 -16.85
C GLY A 195 8.33 -9.33 -16.86
N ASN A 196 8.06 -9.95 -15.71
CA ASN A 196 7.47 -11.28 -15.66
C ASN A 196 5.96 -11.19 -15.83
N ALA A 197 5.41 -11.94 -16.80
CA ALA A 197 3.97 -12.07 -16.95
C ALA A 197 3.37 -12.76 -15.71
N ILE A 198 2.71 -12.00 -14.84
CA ILE A 198 1.88 -12.56 -13.78
C ILE A 198 0.52 -12.86 -14.40
N THR A 199 0.19 -14.15 -14.52
CA THR A 199 -1.19 -14.55 -14.82
C THR A 199 -2.11 -14.04 -13.71
N PRO A 200 -3.11 -13.19 -14.01
CA PRO A 200 -4.02 -12.71 -13.00
C PRO A 200 -4.76 -13.94 -12.48
N PRO A 201 -5.05 -14.01 -11.17
CA PRO A 201 -5.91 -15.05 -10.65
C PRO A 201 -7.21 -15.05 -11.47
N ALA A 202 -7.63 -16.24 -11.91
CA ALA A 202 -8.88 -16.41 -12.64
C ALA A 202 -10.05 -16.00 -11.71
N GLY A 203 -10.49 -14.75 -11.83
CA GLY A 203 -11.40 -14.09 -10.88
C GLY A 203 -10.71 -12.88 -10.28
N GLY A 204 -10.97 -11.70 -10.87
CA GLY A 204 -10.26 -10.45 -10.59
C GLY A 204 -10.11 -10.15 -9.09
N GLY A 205 -8.94 -9.64 -8.72
CA GLY A 205 -8.50 -9.42 -7.34
C GLY A 205 -9.28 -8.37 -6.55
N ALA A 206 -10.40 -7.85 -7.06
CA ALA A 206 -11.26 -6.93 -6.33
C ALA A 206 -12.11 -7.66 -5.28
N ILE A 207 -12.49 -6.93 -4.23
CA ILE A 207 -13.46 -7.44 -3.25
C ILE A 207 -14.79 -7.71 -3.97
N SER A 208 -15.13 -8.99 -4.12
CA SER A 208 -16.33 -9.40 -4.84
C SER A 208 -17.42 -9.89 -3.89
N ARG A 209 -18.68 -9.73 -4.30
CA ARG A 209 -19.84 -10.30 -3.61
C ARG A 209 -19.70 -11.82 -3.45
N ALA A 210 -19.25 -12.50 -4.50
CA ALA A 210 -19.10 -13.96 -4.52
C ALA A 210 -18.05 -14.50 -3.54
N GLY A 211 -17.08 -13.66 -3.15
CA GLY A 211 -16.04 -14.00 -2.18
C GLY A 211 -16.21 -13.37 -0.81
N SER A 212 -17.30 -12.63 -0.56
CA SER A 212 -17.52 -11.88 0.68
C SER A 212 -18.80 -12.34 1.35
N ILE A 213 -18.88 -12.17 2.67
CA ILE A 213 -20.09 -12.45 3.44
C ILE A 213 -20.67 -11.15 3.97
N VAL A 214 -22.00 -11.00 3.91
CA VAL A 214 -22.73 -9.90 4.55
C VAL A 214 -23.82 -10.49 5.43
N LYS A 215 -23.79 -10.20 6.73
CA LYS A 215 -24.72 -10.77 7.70
C LYS A 215 -25.36 -9.69 8.55
N ALA A 216 -26.63 -9.91 8.91
CA ALA A 216 -27.27 -9.18 9.99
C ALA A 216 -26.61 -9.60 11.31
N LEU A 217 -26.36 -8.64 12.18
CA LEU A 217 -25.85 -8.87 13.52
C LEU A 217 -26.85 -8.29 14.53
N GLU A 218 -27.34 -9.17 15.39
CA GLU A 218 -28.15 -8.80 16.55
C GLU A 218 -27.25 -8.74 17.78
N LEU A 219 -26.87 -7.54 18.21
CA LEU A 219 -25.97 -7.38 19.34
C LEU A 219 -26.76 -7.53 20.66
N PRO A 220 -26.40 -8.47 21.55
CA PRO A 220 -27.00 -8.55 22.87
C PRO A 220 -26.59 -7.33 23.71
N CYS A 221 -27.29 -7.08 24.82
CA CYS A 221 -26.98 -5.94 25.68
C CYS A 221 -25.58 -5.99 26.29
N ALA A 222 -25.08 -7.19 26.56
CA ALA A 222 -23.77 -7.41 27.12
C ALA A 222 -23.26 -8.79 26.71
N GLY A 223 -21.96 -8.98 26.85
CA GLY A 223 -21.30 -10.26 26.65
C GLY A 223 -19.89 -10.26 27.21
N TYR A 224 -19.14 -11.30 26.85
CA TYR A 224 -17.75 -11.45 27.21
C TYR A 224 -16.91 -11.64 25.94
N SER A 225 -15.71 -11.07 25.92
CA SER A 225 -14.70 -11.34 24.89
C SER A 225 -14.12 -12.75 25.06
N GLY A 226 -13.36 -13.22 24.08
CA GLY A 226 -12.57 -14.46 24.17
C GLY A 226 -11.54 -14.44 25.30
N THR A 227 -11.14 -13.25 25.78
CA THR A 227 -10.28 -13.07 26.95
C THR A 227 -11.04 -13.02 28.28
N GLY A 228 -12.37 -13.16 28.26
CA GLY A 228 -13.24 -13.07 29.43
C GLY A 228 -13.56 -11.65 29.89
N ALA A 229 -13.15 -10.62 29.13
CA ALA A 229 -13.47 -9.23 29.45
C ALA A 229 -14.94 -8.93 29.14
N ALA A 230 -15.66 -8.39 30.12
CA ALA A 230 -17.05 -8.00 29.92
C ALA A 230 -17.15 -6.76 29.01
N TRP A 231 -18.15 -6.76 28.13
CA TRP A 231 -18.50 -5.63 27.26
C TRP A 231 -20.00 -5.36 27.30
N SER A 232 -20.40 -4.11 27.05
CA SER A 232 -21.80 -3.67 26.96
C SER A 232 -22.13 -3.02 25.61
N ALA A 233 -23.30 -3.32 25.05
CA ALA A 233 -23.92 -2.59 23.94
C ALA A 233 -25.16 -1.76 24.37
N ALA A 234 -25.45 -1.74 25.67
CA ALA A 234 -26.54 -0.93 26.22
C ALA A 234 -26.25 0.59 26.09
N PRO A 235 -27.27 1.45 26.19
CA PRO A 235 -27.12 2.91 26.02
C PRO A 235 -26.10 3.57 26.96
N ASP A 236 -25.82 2.94 28.11
CA ASP A 236 -24.85 3.36 29.13
C ASP A 236 -23.46 2.73 28.94
N SER A 237 -23.23 2.06 27.81
CA SER A 237 -21.95 1.45 27.47
C SER A 237 -20.78 2.45 27.56
N PRO A 238 -19.64 2.07 28.17
CA PRO A 238 -18.50 2.96 28.37
C PRO A 238 -17.72 3.21 27.07
N CYS A 239 -17.98 2.44 26.01
CA CYS A 239 -17.25 2.52 24.75
C CYS A 239 -15.73 2.43 24.92
N GLY A 240 -15.29 1.47 25.74
CA GLY A 240 -13.89 1.15 25.95
C GLY A 240 -13.34 0.14 24.94
N GLY A 241 -12.10 -0.29 25.18
CA GLY A 241 -11.48 -1.34 24.36
C GLY A 241 -12.25 -2.66 24.41
N ASN A 242 -12.86 -3.00 25.56
CA ASN A 242 -13.60 -4.25 25.72
C ASN A 242 -14.78 -4.34 24.76
N GLU A 243 -15.56 -3.27 24.63
CA GLU A 243 -16.66 -3.23 23.67
C GLU A 243 -16.19 -3.20 22.22
N LEU A 244 -15.14 -2.42 21.92
CA LEU A 244 -14.59 -2.33 20.57
C LEU A 244 -14.22 -3.72 20.04
N TRP A 245 -13.45 -4.47 20.82
CA TRP A 245 -12.98 -5.81 20.45
C TRP A 245 -14.07 -6.87 20.67
N GLY A 246 -14.80 -6.78 21.77
CA GLY A 246 -15.85 -7.73 22.13
C GLY A 246 -16.99 -7.81 21.10
N TRP A 247 -17.40 -6.69 20.51
CA TRP A 247 -18.42 -6.71 19.46
C TRP A 247 -17.93 -7.36 18.17
N MET A 248 -16.66 -7.15 17.81
CA MET A 248 -16.05 -7.76 16.63
C MET A 248 -15.83 -9.27 16.83
N GLU A 249 -15.38 -9.67 18.02
CA GLU A 249 -15.26 -11.08 18.40
C GLU A 249 -16.63 -11.76 18.43
N TYR A 250 -17.64 -11.11 19.02
CA TYR A 250 -19.01 -11.61 19.00
C TYR A 250 -19.52 -11.80 17.56
N ALA A 251 -19.29 -10.82 16.68
CA ALA A 251 -19.68 -10.92 15.28
C ALA A 251 -18.99 -12.11 14.58
N ARG A 252 -17.69 -12.30 14.80
CA ARG A 252 -16.92 -13.45 14.30
C ARG A 252 -17.48 -14.76 14.82
N ASP A 253 -17.64 -14.89 16.13
CA ASP A 253 -18.01 -16.15 16.79
C ASP A 253 -19.47 -16.55 16.51
N ASN A 254 -20.34 -15.58 16.20
CA ASN A 254 -21.72 -15.82 15.77
C ASN A 254 -21.86 -15.95 14.24
N THR A 255 -20.75 -16.13 13.52
CA THR A 255 -20.74 -16.41 12.08
C THR A 255 -20.08 -17.76 11.82
N PRO A 256 -20.84 -18.88 11.88
CA PRO A 256 -20.29 -20.23 11.74
C PRO A 256 -19.49 -20.44 10.45
N GLU A 257 -19.86 -19.74 9.38
CA GLU A 257 -19.13 -19.79 8.10
C GLU A 257 -17.68 -19.31 8.22
N LEU A 258 -17.33 -18.54 9.25
CA LEU A 258 -15.93 -18.20 9.57
C LEU A 258 -15.24 -19.30 10.37
N ALA A 259 -15.95 -19.97 11.27
CA ALA A 259 -15.39 -21.03 12.13
C ALA A 259 -14.92 -22.25 11.33
N ASP A 260 -15.63 -22.62 10.27
CA ASP A 260 -15.26 -23.72 9.37
C ASP A 260 -14.01 -23.42 8.51
N LEU A 261 -13.60 -22.14 8.44
CA LEU A 261 -12.56 -21.64 7.54
C LEU A 261 -11.33 -21.12 8.27
N ASP A 262 -11.47 -20.71 9.54
CA ASP A 262 -10.41 -20.22 10.43
C ASP A 262 -9.82 -21.35 11.31
N GLY A 263 -9.99 -22.61 10.89
CA GLY A 263 -9.49 -23.81 11.59
C GLY A 263 -8.01 -23.71 12.01
N THR A 264 -7.68 -24.34 13.14
CA THR A 264 -6.44 -24.18 13.93
C THR A 264 -5.16 -24.30 13.10
N GLY A 265 -4.68 -23.20 12.51
CA GLY A 265 -3.38 -23.12 11.84
C GLY A 265 -3.37 -22.49 10.44
N MET A 266 -4.52 -22.15 9.86
CA MET A 266 -4.57 -21.42 8.59
C MET A 266 -4.86 -19.93 8.82
N PRO A 267 -4.26 -19.01 8.04
CA PRO A 267 -4.62 -17.59 8.11
C PRO A 267 -6.10 -17.42 7.76
N PRO A 268 -6.81 -16.50 8.43
CA PRO A 268 -8.24 -16.35 8.27
C PRO A 268 -8.58 -16.02 6.82
N ARG A 269 -9.54 -16.74 6.23
CA ARG A 269 -9.91 -16.53 4.82
C ARG A 269 -10.54 -15.16 4.57
N TYR A 270 -11.06 -14.54 5.62
CA TYR A 270 -11.62 -13.19 5.62
C TYR A 270 -10.78 -12.30 6.53
N LEU A 271 -9.58 -11.95 6.05
CA LEU A 271 -8.69 -11.03 6.76
C LEU A 271 -9.41 -9.71 7.03
N ARG A 272 -10.11 -9.13 6.05
CA ARG A 272 -10.81 -7.86 6.22
C ARG A 272 -12.18 -8.07 6.87
N ARG A 273 -12.40 -7.40 8.00
CA ARG A 273 -13.57 -7.57 8.88
C ARG A 273 -14.23 -6.22 9.10
N LEU A 274 -15.39 -5.99 8.52
CA LEU A 274 -16.09 -4.70 8.54
C LEU A 274 -17.36 -4.79 9.38
N LEU A 275 -17.40 -4.08 10.50
CA LEU A 275 -18.59 -3.89 11.30
C LEU A 275 -19.27 -2.56 10.93
N VAL A 276 -20.46 -2.65 10.37
CA VAL A 276 -21.30 -1.51 10.00
C VAL A 276 -22.17 -1.15 11.20
N LEU A 277 -21.75 -0.11 11.91
CA LEU A 277 -22.39 0.41 13.13
C LEU A 277 -23.55 1.34 12.78
N PRO A 278 -24.65 1.33 13.55
CA PRO A 278 -25.79 2.16 13.22
C PRO A 278 -25.55 3.63 13.60
N VAL A 279 -26.50 4.49 13.24
CA VAL A 279 -26.44 5.92 13.56
C VAL A 279 -26.62 6.10 15.06
N PRO A 280 -25.82 6.93 15.75
CA PRO A 280 -26.15 7.33 17.11
C PRO A 280 -27.49 8.03 17.10
N THR A 281 -28.44 7.53 17.87
CA THR A 281 -29.69 8.23 18.17
C THR A 281 -29.62 8.74 19.61
N PRO A 282 -30.53 9.62 20.04
CA PRO A 282 -30.67 9.95 21.45
C PRO A 282 -30.93 8.72 22.33
N ALA A 283 -31.65 7.72 21.79
CA ALA A 283 -31.94 6.47 22.46
C ALA A 283 -30.75 5.51 22.49
N TRP A 284 -29.81 5.66 21.55
CA TRP A 284 -28.61 4.84 21.45
C TRP A 284 -27.40 5.71 21.05
N PRO A 285 -26.84 6.51 21.97
CA PRO A 285 -25.72 7.41 21.69
C PRO A 285 -24.38 6.68 21.52
N VAL A 286 -24.40 5.35 21.62
CA VAL A 286 -23.26 4.49 21.90
C VAL A 286 -22.17 4.61 20.82
N CYS A 287 -20.95 4.80 21.30
CA CYS A 287 -19.66 4.65 20.63
C CYS A 287 -19.47 5.48 19.35
N ARG A 288 -19.93 6.74 19.39
CA ARG A 288 -19.68 7.75 18.34
C ARG A 288 -18.22 7.80 17.88
N ALA A 289 -17.27 7.60 18.79
CA ALA A 289 -15.84 7.67 18.51
C ALA A 289 -15.32 6.54 17.61
N TRP A 290 -16.05 5.44 17.41
CA TRP A 290 -15.58 4.31 16.61
C TRP A 290 -16.13 4.30 15.18
N GLN A 291 -17.00 5.25 14.85
CA GLN A 291 -17.79 5.24 13.61
C GLN A 291 -16.98 5.33 12.31
N GLN A 292 -15.70 5.64 12.43
CA GLN A 292 -14.73 5.65 11.33
C GLN A 292 -13.38 5.18 11.89
N ARG A 293 -13.34 3.93 12.37
CA ARG A 293 -12.15 3.34 12.97
C ARG A 293 -11.75 2.10 12.20
N GLY A 294 -10.45 1.82 12.14
CA GLY A 294 -9.93 0.62 11.51
C GLY A 294 -8.53 0.34 12.01
N SER A 295 -8.16 -0.93 12.05
CA SER A 295 -6.79 -1.33 12.33
C SER A 295 -5.87 -0.87 11.20
N LEU A 296 -4.72 -0.28 11.57
CA LEU A 296 -3.64 -0.02 10.62
C LEU A 296 -2.91 -1.34 10.36
N GLY A 297 -3.18 -1.95 9.21
CA GLY A 297 -2.69 -3.29 8.89
C GLY A 297 -3.55 -4.42 9.46
N CYS A 298 -3.14 -5.64 9.13
CA CYS A 298 -3.83 -6.86 9.49
C CYS A 298 -3.03 -7.62 10.56
N ASP A 299 -3.72 -8.06 11.60
CA ASP A 299 -3.23 -9.12 12.46
C ASP A 299 -3.53 -10.45 11.75
N ALA A 300 -2.55 -11.32 11.56
CA ALA A 300 -2.78 -12.56 10.83
C ALA A 300 -3.67 -13.56 11.59
N VAL A 301 -3.91 -13.33 12.89
CA VAL A 301 -4.78 -14.14 13.74
C VAL A 301 -6.11 -13.41 13.96
N ALA A 302 -6.07 -12.12 14.29
CA ALA A 302 -7.27 -11.33 14.61
C ALA A 302 -7.94 -10.66 13.38
N GLY A 303 -7.30 -10.69 12.21
CA GLY A 303 -7.74 -10.01 10.99
C GLY A 303 -7.45 -8.50 11.00
N CYS A 304 -8.08 -7.79 10.08
CA CYS A 304 -8.05 -6.33 9.92
C CYS A 304 -9.47 -5.79 10.19
N PRO A 305 -9.82 -5.58 11.47
CA PRO A 305 -11.13 -5.09 11.86
C PRO A 305 -11.30 -3.61 11.57
N MET A 306 -12.50 -3.28 11.12
CA MET A 306 -12.92 -1.96 10.67
C MET A 306 -14.33 -1.70 11.17
N TRP A 307 -14.62 -0.44 11.48
CA TRP A 307 -15.90 0.04 11.98
C TRP A 307 -16.29 1.25 11.16
N VAL A 308 -17.43 1.14 10.46
CA VAL A 308 -17.97 2.22 9.64
C VAL A 308 -19.40 2.52 10.06
N LYS A 309 -19.76 3.78 9.98
CA LYS A 309 -21.11 4.24 10.30
C LYS A 309 -22.08 3.94 9.15
N GLN A 310 -23.27 3.48 9.49
CA GLN A 310 -24.35 3.20 8.56
C GLN A 310 -25.20 4.44 8.22
N GLY A 311 -25.09 5.49 9.03
CA GLY A 311 -26.08 6.58 9.08
C GLY A 311 -26.11 7.57 7.94
N ASP A 312 -25.17 7.48 7.01
CA ASP A 312 -25.24 8.25 5.77
C ASP A 312 -25.00 7.29 4.60
N ARG A 313 -26.10 6.93 3.94
CA ARG A 313 -26.09 6.03 2.77
C ARG A 313 -25.16 6.54 1.67
N GLY A 314 -25.04 7.87 1.54
CA GLY A 314 -24.18 8.49 0.54
C GLY A 314 -22.69 8.39 0.88
N LYS A 315 -22.35 8.17 2.16
CA LYS A 315 -20.96 8.12 2.65
C LYS A 315 -20.49 6.74 3.08
N LEU A 316 -21.38 5.75 3.21
CA LEU A 316 -21.00 4.39 3.60
C LEU A 316 -19.87 3.83 2.72
N LEU A 317 -19.98 4.02 1.40
CA LEU A 317 -18.97 3.56 0.45
C LEU A 317 -17.62 4.26 0.65
N GLU A 318 -17.64 5.57 0.86
CA GLU A 318 -16.45 6.36 1.12
C GLU A 318 -15.78 5.92 2.43
N TRP A 319 -16.54 5.80 3.52
CA TRP A 319 -16.00 5.35 4.81
C TRP A 319 -15.45 3.93 4.74
N ALA A 320 -16.12 3.03 4.02
CA ALA A 320 -15.61 1.69 3.78
C ALA A 320 -14.28 1.73 3.01
N ALA A 321 -14.16 2.56 1.97
CA ALA A 321 -12.91 2.75 1.23
C ALA A 321 -11.78 3.32 2.10
N THR A 322 -12.08 4.30 2.96
CA THR A 322 -11.13 4.87 3.92
C THR A 322 -10.58 3.79 4.86
N GLN A 323 -11.47 3.03 5.51
CA GLN A 323 -11.05 1.99 6.45
C GLN A 323 -10.35 0.84 5.75
N PHE A 324 -10.79 0.49 4.54
CA PHE A 324 -10.14 -0.52 3.73
C PHE A 324 -8.71 -0.12 3.37
N GLY A 325 -8.49 1.12 2.91
CA GLY A 325 -7.14 1.61 2.65
C GLY A 325 -6.27 1.64 3.91
N ALA A 326 -6.82 2.01 5.07
CA ALA A 326 -6.11 1.94 6.35
C ALA A 326 -5.70 0.49 6.71
N SER A 327 -6.59 -0.49 6.45
CA SER A 327 -6.29 -1.91 6.63
C SER A 327 -5.16 -2.42 5.70
N LEU A 328 -4.97 -1.75 4.56
CA LEU A 328 -3.87 -1.98 3.63
C LEU A 328 -2.63 -1.15 3.95
N THR A 329 -2.49 -0.64 5.18
CA THR A 329 -1.37 0.17 5.67
C THR A 329 -1.20 1.52 4.97
N LEU A 330 -2.25 2.02 4.31
CA LEU A 330 -2.26 3.39 3.81
C LEU A 330 -2.42 4.39 4.95
N ARG A 331 -1.84 5.57 4.79
CA ARG A 331 -1.83 6.62 5.82
C ARG A 331 -2.84 7.71 5.45
N PRO A 332 -3.35 8.49 6.42
CA PRO A 332 -4.16 9.66 6.11
C PRO A 332 -3.46 10.58 5.12
N ALA A 333 -4.07 10.84 3.96
CA ALA A 333 -3.49 11.74 2.97
C ALA A 333 -3.60 13.19 3.46
N ALA A 334 -2.53 13.95 3.32
CA ALA A 334 -2.46 15.34 3.75
C ALA A 334 -2.49 16.28 2.54
N ALA A 335 -2.88 17.53 2.76
CA ALA A 335 -2.74 18.58 1.76
C ALA A 335 -1.89 19.73 2.28
N ALA A 336 -1.05 20.27 1.41
CA ALA A 336 -0.24 21.46 1.62
C ALA A 336 -0.34 22.37 0.39
N LEU A 337 -1.57 22.67 -0.03
CA LEU A 337 -1.85 23.47 -1.23
C LEU A 337 -1.44 24.95 -1.09
N THR A 338 -1.10 25.40 0.12
CA THR A 338 -0.54 26.73 0.37
C THR A 338 0.80 26.60 1.07
N ALA A 339 1.80 27.39 0.64
CA ALA A 339 3.16 27.33 1.16
C ALA A 339 3.28 27.59 2.68
N ALA A 340 2.25 28.20 3.29
CA ALA A 340 2.22 28.51 4.72
C ALA A 340 1.48 27.46 5.59
N ALA A 341 0.75 26.53 4.99
CA ALA A 341 -0.02 25.53 5.75
C ALA A 341 0.87 24.34 6.13
N ARG A 342 0.90 24.01 7.43
CA ARG A 342 1.43 22.71 7.85
C ARG A 342 0.51 21.61 7.29
N PRO A 343 1.06 20.53 6.70
CA PRO A 343 0.25 19.42 6.24
C PRO A 343 -0.53 18.85 7.43
N ALA A 344 -1.85 19.01 7.42
CA ALA A 344 -2.73 18.34 8.37
C ALA A 344 -3.04 16.94 7.82
N ALA A 345 -2.87 15.91 8.65
CA ALA A 345 -3.35 14.58 8.33
C ALA A 345 -4.86 14.64 8.06
N GLY A 346 -5.33 14.07 6.95
CA GLY A 346 -6.73 14.15 6.57
C GLY A 346 -7.11 15.51 5.98
N GLY A 347 -6.30 16.05 5.07
CA GLY A 347 -6.60 17.27 4.32
C GLY A 347 -6.68 17.14 2.80
N ASP A 348 -6.37 15.98 2.22
CA ASP A 348 -6.35 15.76 0.77
C ASP A 348 -7.75 15.40 0.22
N PRO A 349 -8.45 16.31 -0.50
CA PRO A 349 -9.78 16.03 -1.03
C PRO A 349 -9.75 15.11 -2.26
N SER A 350 -8.59 14.64 -2.70
CA SER A 350 -8.46 13.69 -3.82
C SER A 350 -8.32 12.23 -3.39
N ASP A 351 -8.28 11.97 -2.07
CA ASP A 351 -8.05 10.64 -1.52
C ASP A 351 -9.10 10.29 -0.44
N PRO A 352 -9.62 9.05 -0.40
CA PRO A 352 -10.55 8.60 0.65
C PRO A 352 -9.97 8.67 2.08
N LEU A 353 -8.65 8.58 2.25
CA LEU A 353 -7.94 8.75 3.52
C LEU A 353 -7.58 10.22 3.77
N GLY A 354 -7.85 11.11 2.82
CA GLY A 354 -7.48 12.51 2.88
C GLY A 354 -8.62 13.45 3.22
N SER A 355 -9.87 13.11 2.93
CA SER A 355 -10.99 13.92 3.40
C SER A 355 -12.22 13.04 3.58
N PRO A 356 -12.92 13.12 4.73
CA PRO A 356 -14.23 12.50 4.91
C PRO A 356 -15.35 13.29 4.21
N GLU A 357 -15.00 14.39 3.53
CA GLU A 357 -15.90 15.27 2.82
C GLU A 357 -15.63 15.22 1.33
N GLY A 358 -16.63 14.72 0.60
CA GLY A 358 -16.64 14.60 -0.85
C GLY A 358 -17.25 13.26 -1.23
N GLY A 359 -17.67 13.10 -2.48
CA GLY A 359 -18.23 11.82 -2.88
C GLY A 359 -17.16 10.74 -2.93
N TYR A 360 -17.61 9.56 -3.35
CA TYR A 360 -16.77 8.48 -3.81
C TYR A 360 -15.63 8.95 -4.75
N ARG A 361 -14.40 8.53 -4.46
CA ARG A 361 -13.19 8.90 -5.21
C ARG A 361 -12.12 7.79 -5.11
N CYS A 362 -11.22 7.71 -6.09
CA CYS A 362 -10.09 6.81 -6.06
C CYS A 362 -8.98 7.29 -5.12
N PHE A 363 -8.10 6.37 -4.72
CA PHE A 363 -6.87 6.71 -4.01
C PHE A 363 -5.99 7.66 -4.84
N ASN A 364 -5.27 8.56 -4.17
CA ASN A 364 -4.29 9.43 -4.80
C ASN A 364 -3.10 8.65 -5.38
N ALA A 365 -2.27 9.34 -6.17
CA ALA A 365 -1.23 8.69 -6.95
C ALA A 365 -0.27 7.83 -6.10
N PRO A 366 0.27 8.29 -4.96
CA PRO A 366 1.15 7.46 -4.14
C PRO A 366 0.45 6.23 -3.54
N HIS A 367 -0.80 6.38 -3.09
CA HIS A 367 -1.58 5.27 -2.56
C HIS A 367 -1.95 4.26 -3.65
N ALA A 368 -2.47 4.73 -4.79
CA ALA A 368 -2.81 3.88 -5.93
C ALA A 368 -1.57 3.12 -6.45
N TYR A 369 -0.42 3.80 -6.53
CA TYR A 369 0.85 3.18 -6.91
C TYR A 369 1.30 2.12 -5.88
N LYS A 370 1.24 2.42 -4.58
CA LYS A 370 1.56 1.47 -3.50
C LYS A 370 0.67 0.23 -3.52
N LEU A 371 -0.61 0.41 -3.87
CA LEU A 371 -1.56 -0.69 -4.01
C LEU A 371 -1.42 -1.49 -5.31
N GLY A 372 -0.58 -1.04 -6.26
CA GLY A 372 -0.48 -1.62 -7.60
C GLY A 372 -1.70 -1.32 -8.49
N PHE A 373 -2.57 -0.38 -8.08
CA PHE A 373 -3.72 0.06 -8.87
C PHE A 373 -3.30 0.98 -10.01
N ALA A 374 -2.13 1.60 -9.87
CA ALA A 374 -1.52 2.42 -10.89
C ALA A 374 -0.05 2.04 -11.08
N SER A 375 0.42 2.19 -12.31
CA SER A 375 1.83 2.06 -12.70
C SER A 375 2.31 3.33 -13.39
N ALA A 376 3.63 3.49 -13.46
CA ALA A 376 4.24 4.68 -14.02
C ALA A 376 4.16 4.66 -15.56
N VAL A 377 3.58 5.71 -16.15
CA VAL A 377 3.74 6.04 -17.58
C VAL A 377 5.20 6.30 -17.89
N ARG A 378 5.86 7.04 -16.99
CA ARG A 378 7.28 7.36 -17.08
C ARG A 378 7.83 7.58 -15.68
N THR A 379 9.07 7.14 -15.50
CA THR A 379 9.87 7.39 -14.31
C THR A 379 11.02 8.33 -14.67
N PHE A 380 11.19 9.39 -13.90
CA PHE A 380 12.34 10.28 -13.97
C PHE A 380 13.22 10.07 -12.74
N ASP A 381 14.43 9.57 -12.94
CA ASP A 381 15.45 9.35 -11.93
C ASP A 381 16.81 9.92 -12.37
N ALA A 382 17.89 9.62 -11.64
CA ALA A 382 19.23 10.09 -11.92
C ALA A 382 19.72 9.73 -13.33
N ALA A 383 19.27 8.62 -13.92
CA ALA A 383 19.63 8.24 -15.28
C ALA A 383 18.94 9.12 -16.33
N SER A 384 17.75 9.62 -16.01
CA SER A 384 16.98 10.51 -16.89
C SER A 384 17.32 12.00 -16.74
N ARG A 385 18.11 12.37 -15.73
CA ARG A 385 18.32 13.77 -15.37
C ARG A 385 18.90 14.61 -16.51
N GLY A 386 20.04 14.20 -17.07
CA GLY A 386 20.68 14.97 -18.14
C GLY A 386 19.77 15.16 -19.35
N TYR A 387 18.83 14.22 -19.56
CA TYR A 387 17.81 14.33 -20.60
C TYR A 387 16.77 15.39 -20.28
N ILE A 388 16.21 15.43 -19.06
CA ILE A 388 15.17 16.43 -18.71
C ILE A 388 15.72 17.85 -18.52
N GLU A 389 17.01 17.99 -18.20
CA GLU A 389 17.66 19.31 -18.17
C GLU A 389 17.84 19.85 -19.58
N SER A 390 18.41 19.06 -20.48
CA SER A 390 18.65 19.51 -21.87
C SER A 390 17.42 19.53 -22.75
N ASN A 391 16.38 18.75 -22.41
CA ASN A 391 15.20 18.56 -23.23
C ASN A 391 13.95 18.39 -22.36
N PRO A 392 13.15 19.46 -22.19
CA PRO A 392 11.83 19.38 -21.59
C PRO A 392 11.04 18.22 -22.20
N THR A 393 10.60 17.30 -21.35
CA THR A 393 10.05 16.02 -21.78
C THR A 393 8.54 16.03 -21.67
N GLN A 394 7.86 15.95 -22.81
CA GLN A 394 6.41 15.76 -22.85
C GLN A 394 6.02 14.32 -22.52
N VAL A 395 5.00 14.18 -21.69
CA VAL A 395 4.38 12.93 -21.24
C VAL A 395 2.87 13.05 -21.41
N LEU A 396 2.27 12.04 -22.02
CA LEU A 396 0.83 11.90 -22.11
C LEU A 396 0.35 11.11 -20.89
N LEU A 397 -0.41 11.75 -20.00
CA LEU A 397 -0.86 11.21 -18.72
C LEU A 397 -2.36 10.92 -18.76
N PRO A 398 -2.78 9.66 -18.99
CA PRO A 398 -4.20 9.30 -19.03
C PRO A 398 -4.92 9.56 -17.70
N ALA A 399 -6.24 9.71 -17.75
CA ALA A 399 -7.05 9.80 -16.54
C ALA A 399 -6.94 8.51 -15.71
N SER A 400 -6.81 8.66 -14.38
CA SER A 400 -6.52 7.53 -13.48
C SER A 400 -7.55 6.39 -13.52
N THR A 401 -8.80 6.71 -13.82
CA THR A 401 -9.91 5.74 -13.88
C THR A 401 -10.04 5.02 -15.22
N THR A 402 -9.22 5.40 -16.21
CA THR A 402 -9.33 4.88 -17.60
C THR A 402 -8.15 4.00 -18.02
N ASN A 403 -6.99 4.13 -17.38
CA ASN A 403 -5.79 3.41 -17.75
C ASN A 403 -4.99 3.01 -16.50
N PRO A 404 -4.52 1.76 -16.36
CA PRO A 404 -3.58 1.33 -15.32
C PRO A 404 -2.28 2.12 -15.26
N VAL A 405 -1.81 2.55 -16.42
CA VAL A 405 -0.54 3.24 -16.64
C VAL A 405 -0.88 4.73 -16.69
N ASN A 406 -1.03 5.34 -15.50
CA ASN A 406 -1.60 6.69 -15.36
C ASN A 406 -0.83 7.58 -14.38
N THR A 407 0.28 7.11 -13.86
CA THR A 407 1.07 7.85 -12.87
C THR A 407 2.38 8.30 -13.49
N LEU A 408 2.80 9.51 -13.16
CA LEU A 408 4.15 9.99 -13.42
C LEU A 408 4.94 9.87 -12.12
N LEU A 409 6.12 9.26 -12.16
CA LEU A 409 6.98 9.11 -10.99
C LEU A 409 8.26 9.91 -11.20
N ILE A 410 8.57 10.83 -10.28
CA ILE A 410 9.80 11.60 -10.25
C ILE A 410 10.55 11.23 -8.97
N ASN A 411 11.67 10.55 -9.13
CA ASN A 411 12.59 10.13 -8.09
C ASN A 411 13.84 11.00 -8.13
N PRO A 412 13.91 12.09 -7.35
CA PRO A 412 15.04 13.01 -7.33
C PRO A 412 16.27 12.44 -6.59
N ASN A 413 16.71 11.24 -6.97
CA ASN A 413 17.90 10.57 -6.43
C ASN A 413 19.22 11.05 -7.07
N TRP A 414 19.20 12.19 -7.75
CA TRP A 414 20.36 12.83 -8.33
C TRP A 414 21.01 13.83 -7.37
N PRO A 415 22.34 14.06 -7.48
CA PRO A 415 23.04 15.03 -6.63
C PRO A 415 22.48 16.44 -6.89
N PRO A 416 22.20 17.30 -5.90
CA PRO A 416 21.66 18.63 -6.19
C PRO A 416 22.60 19.43 -7.10
N PHE A 417 22.07 20.32 -7.94
CA PHE A 417 22.89 21.23 -8.76
C PHE A 417 22.57 22.69 -8.41
N PRO A 418 23.60 23.52 -8.15
CA PRO A 418 24.99 23.12 -7.93
C PRO A 418 25.13 22.18 -6.71
N PRO A 419 26.16 21.31 -6.66
CA PRO A 419 26.39 20.44 -5.51
C PRO A 419 26.51 21.31 -4.26
N PRO A 420 25.67 21.11 -3.23
CA PRO A 420 25.77 21.91 -2.03
C PRO A 420 27.10 21.57 -1.35
N ALA A 421 27.71 22.56 -0.70
CA ALA A 421 28.93 22.36 0.07
C ALA A 421 28.80 21.25 1.13
N VAL A 422 27.57 20.97 1.56
CA VAL A 422 27.20 19.86 2.44
C VAL A 422 26.06 19.07 1.79
N PRO A 423 26.21 17.75 1.55
CA PRO A 423 25.12 16.93 1.04
C PRO A 423 23.88 17.05 1.95
N PRO A 424 22.67 17.15 1.39
CA PRO A 424 21.47 17.22 2.21
C PRO A 424 21.37 15.96 3.07
N ALA A 425 21.03 16.12 4.35
CA ALA A 425 20.98 15.02 5.31
C ALA A 425 19.95 13.93 4.95
N ARG A 426 19.01 14.24 4.05
CA ARG A 426 17.99 13.31 3.55
C ARG A 426 17.74 13.56 2.06
N PRO A 427 17.50 12.50 1.27
CA PRO A 427 17.08 12.66 -0.11
C PRO A 427 15.71 13.34 -0.17
N PRO A 428 15.46 14.14 -1.21
CA PRO A 428 14.15 14.75 -1.42
C PRO A 428 13.05 13.68 -1.60
N PRO A 429 11.80 13.98 -1.20
CA PRO A 429 10.70 13.03 -1.37
C PRO A 429 10.46 12.67 -2.84
N LEU A 430 9.85 11.52 -3.07
CA LEU A 430 9.33 11.18 -4.39
C LEU A 430 8.17 12.10 -4.73
N LEU A 431 8.07 12.52 -5.99
CA LEU A 431 6.96 13.29 -6.51
C LEU A 431 6.16 12.41 -7.48
N TYR A 432 4.86 12.33 -7.27
CA TYR A 432 3.91 11.60 -8.09
C TYR A 432 3.00 12.61 -8.77
N ALA A 433 2.75 12.45 -10.07
CA ALA A 433 1.72 13.19 -10.78
C ALA A 433 0.66 12.26 -11.35
N GLN A 434 -0.62 12.63 -11.23
CA GLN A 434 -1.72 11.86 -11.79
C GLN A 434 -2.82 12.80 -12.29
N TYR A 435 -3.32 12.56 -13.50
CA TYR A 435 -4.48 13.28 -14.01
C TYR A 435 -5.76 12.66 -13.46
N ARG A 436 -6.57 13.49 -12.79
CA ARG A 436 -7.82 13.07 -12.14
C ARG A 436 -9.00 13.74 -12.85
N SER A 437 -9.86 12.91 -13.44
CA SER A 437 -11.09 13.35 -14.09
C SER A 437 -12.29 12.88 -13.28
N ARG A 438 -13.45 13.55 -13.36
CA ARG A 438 -14.67 13.19 -12.60
C ARG A 438 -15.39 11.94 -13.11
N LEU A 439 -14.68 11.04 -13.77
CA LEU A 439 -15.22 9.84 -14.40
C LEU A 439 -15.23 8.66 -13.44
N ASP A 440 -16.30 7.87 -13.45
CA ASP A 440 -16.44 6.61 -12.72
C ASP A 440 -15.92 6.73 -11.27
N GLY A 441 -14.79 6.07 -11.00
CA GLY A 441 -13.93 6.07 -9.80
C GLY A 441 -13.82 7.39 -9.05
N ASP A 442 -13.97 8.49 -9.75
CA ASP A 442 -13.71 9.85 -9.29
C ASP A 442 -14.90 10.79 -9.41
N ALA A 443 -16.11 10.26 -9.59
CA ALA A 443 -17.33 11.06 -9.72
C ALA A 443 -17.57 12.04 -8.55
N GLY A 444 -17.03 11.73 -7.36
CA GLY A 444 -17.15 12.53 -6.14
C GLY A 444 -16.03 13.55 -5.90
N LEU A 445 -15.05 13.69 -6.81
CA LEU A 445 -13.96 14.64 -6.64
C LEU A 445 -14.45 16.08 -6.49
N ALA A 446 -13.88 16.79 -5.51
CA ALA A 446 -14.16 18.19 -5.29
C ALA A 446 -13.74 19.06 -6.48
N ALA A 447 -14.42 20.20 -6.67
CA ALA A 447 -14.14 21.11 -7.79
C ALA A 447 -12.70 21.64 -7.82
N SER A 448 -12.01 21.68 -6.66
CA SER A 448 -10.63 22.10 -6.53
C SER A 448 -9.62 21.10 -7.12
N VAL A 449 -9.98 19.81 -7.21
CA VAL A 449 -9.06 18.72 -7.60
C VAL A 449 -9.55 17.90 -8.79
N ARG A 450 -10.78 18.08 -9.26
CA ARG A 450 -11.29 17.44 -10.47
C ARG A 450 -10.80 18.14 -11.74
N GLU A 451 -10.52 17.38 -12.79
CA GLU A 451 -9.96 17.85 -14.05
C GLU A 451 -8.65 18.62 -13.84
N ARG A 452 -7.77 18.03 -13.03
CA ARG A 452 -6.46 18.59 -12.67
C ARG A 452 -5.39 17.51 -12.77
N VAL A 453 -4.16 17.95 -13.04
CA VAL A 453 -2.99 17.14 -12.74
C VAL A 453 -2.64 17.37 -11.28
N LEU A 454 -2.85 16.34 -10.46
CA LEU A 454 -2.56 16.38 -9.03
C LEU A 454 -1.13 15.93 -8.80
N LEU A 455 -0.42 16.67 -7.96
CA LEU A 455 0.96 16.42 -7.59
C LEU A 455 1.03 16.09 -6.10
N HIS A 456 1.57 14.91 -5.80
CA HIS A 456 1.71 14.41 -4.44
C HIS A 456 3.17 14.09 -4.14
N THR A 457 3.63 14.49 -2.96
CA THR A 457 4.93 14.05 -2.46
C THR A 457 4.77 12.90 -1.48
N LEU A 458 5.67 11.93 -1.52
CA LEU A 458 5.77 10.86 -0.54
C LEU A 458 7.25 10.64 -0.21
N ASN A 459 7.61 10.79 1.06
CA ASN A 459 8.97 10.51 1.49
C ASN A 459 9.17 8.99 1.68
N ALA A 460 9.28 8.28 0.56
CA ALA A 460 9.49 6.85 0.50
C ALA A 460 10.95 6.42 0.77
N SER A 461 11.88 7.36 0.91
CA SER A 461 13.30 7.04 1.21
C SER A 461 13.49 6.29 2.54
N LEU A 462 12.47 6.29 3.41
CA LEU A 462 12.39 5.47 4.61
C LEU A 462 11.95 4.01 4.35
N ASP A 463 11.41 3.70 3.18
CA ASP A 463 10.67 2.45 2.90
C ASP A 463 11.37 1.53 1.86
N VAL A 464 12.14 2.09 0.92
CA VAL A 464 12.68 1.29 -0.21
C VAL A 464 13.89 0.42 0.13
N GLY A 465 14.60 0.71 1.23
CA GLY A 465 15.85 0.04 1.58
C GLY A 465 15.69 -1.28 2.35
N SER A 466 14.53 -1.57 2.91
CA SER A 466 14.36 -2.73 3.80
C SER A 466 13.91 -4.01 3.09
N GLY A 467 13.46 -3.93 1.82
CA GLY A 467 12.81 -5.06 1.15
C GLY A 467 11.58 -5.60 1.90
N ALA A 468 11.16 -4.90 2.95
CA ALA A 468 10.16 -5.32 3.90
C ALA A 468 9.03 -4.31 3.84
N LEU A 469 8.00 -4.66 3.06
CA LEU A 469 6.64 -4.11 3.18
C LEU A 469 6.03 -4.31 4.59
N GLY A 470 6.80 -4.81 5.58
CA GLY A 470 6.33 -5.25 6.89
C GLY A 470 7.05 -4.65 8.11
N THR A 471 8.16 -3.92 7.99
CA THR A 471 8.70 -3.20 9.15
C THR A 471 7.95 -1.89 9.30
N GLN A 472 7.07 -1.82 10.30
CA GLN A 472 6.13 -0.75 10.65
C GLN A 472 6.74 0.63 10.95
N GLN A 473 7.81 1.05 10.27
CA GLN A 473 8.18 2.45 10.35
C GLN A 473 7.07 3.27 9.68
N PRO A 474 6.50 4.29 10.36
CA PRO A 474 5.43 5.08 9.78
C PRO A 474 5.90 5.73 8.49
N SER A 475 5.53 5.14 7.34
CA SER A 475 5.65 5.83 6.06
C SER A 475 4.92 7.17 6.23
N PRO A 476 5.58 8.31 5.95
CA PRO A 476 4.95 9.61 6.09
C PRO A 476 3.72 9.69 5.19
N PRO A 477 2.69 10.44 5.58
CA PRO A 477 1.49 10.58 4.75
C PRO A 477 1.86 11.16 3.38
N PRO A 478 1.21 10.72 2.28
CA PRO A 478 1.33 11.44 1.03
C PRO A 478 0.76 12.84 1.20
N VAL A 479 1.43 13.82 0.61
CA VAL A 479 1.05 15.23 0.70
C VAL A 479 0.71 15.76 -0.69
N LEU A 480 -0.55 16.17 -0.90
CA LEU A 480 -0.96 16.94 -2.09
C LEU A 480 -0.28 18.31 -2.05
N VAL A 481 0.64 18.55 -2.98
CA VAL A 481 1.43 19.79 -3.06
C VAL A 481 0.95 20.75 -4.16
N ALA A 482 0.25 20.24 -5.18
CA ALA A 482 -0.36 21.07 -6.22
C ALA A 482 -1.51 20.36 -6.95
N ALA A 483 -2.42 21.17 -7.51
CA ALA A 483 -3.52 20.73 -8.37
C ALA A 483 -3.56 21.64 -9.61
N LEU A 484 -2.88 21.23 -10.68
CA LEU A 484 -2.63 22.08 -11.85
C LEU A 484 -3.81 22.07 -12.81
N GLN A 485 -4.11 23.26 -13.35
CA GLN A 485 -4.95 23.48 -14.53
C GLN A 485 -4.10 23.51 -15.80
N PRO A 486 -4.70 23.33 -16.99
CA PRO A 486 -4.01 23.59 -18.26
C PRO A 486 -3.35 24.97 -18.27
N GLY A 487 -2.10 25.03 -18.73
CA GLY A 487 -1.23 26.21 -18.71
C GLY A 487 -0.48 26.46 -17.40
N GLN A 488 -0.81 25.79 -16.30
CA GLN A 488 -0.12 25.97 -15.02
C GLN A 488 1.10 25.06 -14.87
N LEU A 489 2.06 25.50 -14.06
CA LEU A 489 3.24 24.74 -13.68
C LEU A 489 3.43 24.70 -12.16
N TYR A 490 4.16 23.70 -11.69
CA TYR A 490 4.63 23.56 -10.33
C TYR A 490 6.15 23.38 -10.31
N ARG A 491 6.85 24.22 -9.55
CA ARG A 491 8.30 24.11 -9.32
C ARG A 491 8.54 23.26 -8.07
N TYR A 492 9.04 22.05 -8.26
CA TYR A 492 9.45 21.15 -7.18
C TYR A 492 10.91 21.42 -6.81
N THR A 493 11.11 22.43 -5.97
CA THR A 493 12.45 22.94 -5.59
C THR A 493 13.34 21.90 -4.95
N ALA A 494 12.77 21.02 -4.11
CA ALA A 494 13.53 19.97 -3.46
C ALA A 494 14.13 18.96 -4.46
N GLY A 495 13.49 18.78 -5.62
CA GLY A 495 13.98 17.90 -6.69
C GLY A 495 14.64 18.62 -7.86
N GLY A 496 14.56 19.95 -7.96
CA GLY A 496 15.05 20.71 -9.13
C GLY A 496 14.28 20.39 -10.41
N VAL A 497 12.95 20.21 -10.30
CA VAL A 497 12.10 19.83 -11.44
C VAL A 497 10.89 20.75 -11.55
N VAL A 498 10.51 21.11 -12.76
CA VAL A 498 9.24 21.74 -13.10
C VAL A 498 8.32 20.72 -13.73
N VAL A 499 7.07 20.69 -13.27
CA VAL A 499 5.98 19.93 -13.91
C VAL A 499 4.95 20.92 -14.43
N LYS A 500 4.74 20.95 -15.74
CA LYS A 500 3.80 21.84 -16.43
C LYS A 500 2.65 21.03 -17.02
N PHE A 501 1.41 21.38 -16.70
CA PHE A 501 0.24 20.82 -17.38
C PHE A 501 -0.06 21.70 -18.59
N GLU A 502 0.33 21.27 -19.79
CA GLU A 502 0.20 22.09 -21.00
C GLU A 502 -1.25 22.21 -21.45
N ALA A 503 -1.86 21.06 -21.75
CA ALA A 503 -3.20 21.00 -22.33
C ALA A 503 -3.86 19.65 -22.07
N LEU A 504 -5.19 19.64 -22.06
CA LEU A 504 -5.97 18.40 -22.02
C LEU A 504 -6.28 17.96 -23.45
N GLN A 505 -5.86 16.74 -23.81
CA GLN A 505 -6.24 16.13 -25.07
C GLN A 505 -7.55 15.35 -24.89
N PRO A 506 -8.59 15.63 -25.69
CA PRO A 506 -9.82 14.85 -25.64
C PRO A 506 -9.60 13.39 -26.05
N PRO A 507 -10.43 12.44 -25.56
CA PRO A 507 -10.44 11.07 -26.06
C PRO A 507 -10.60 11.07 -27.57
N ALA A 508 -9.84 10.21 -28.26
CA ALA A 508 -9.86 10.09 -29.72
C ALA A 508 -11.26 9.78 -30.28
N ASP A 509 -12.10 9.09 -29.49
CA ASP A 509 -13.42 8.63 -29.91
C ASP A 509 -14.52 9.68 -29.74
N GLY A 510 -14.17 10.96 -29.52
CA GLY A 510 -15.15 12.02 -29.29
C GLY A 510 -15.95 11.82 -27.99
N GLY A 511 -15.29 11.24 -26.98
CA GLY A 511 -15.89 10.96 -25.66
C GLY A 511 -16.68 12.15 -25.13
N ALA A 512 -17.79 11.85 -24.44
CA ALA A 512 -18.77 12.86 -24.04
C ALA A 512 -18.10 14.06 -23.34
N SER A 513 -18.04 15.18 -24.06
CA SER A 513 -17.79 16.48 -23.45
C SER A 513 -19.01 16.78 -22.59
N ASP A 514 -18.81 16.89 -21.29
CA ASP A 514 -19.86 17.41 -20.43
C ASP A 514 -19.76 18.95 -20.40
N PRO A 515 -20.76 19.67 -19.84
CA PRO A 515 -20.73 21.13 -19.79
C PRO A 515 -19.54 21.74 -19.02
N ALA A 516 -18.77 20.94 -18.28
CA ALA A 516 -17.57 21.35 -17.56
C ALA A 516 -16.25 20.98 -18.27
N GLY A 517 -16.30 20.29 -19.41
CA GLY A 517 -15.14 19.97 -20.23
C GLY A 517 -15.08 18.51 -20.69
N VAL A 518 -13.91 18.14 -21.21
CA VAL A 518 -13.60 16.79 -21.66
C VAL A 518 -13.40 15.89 -20.44
N VAL A 519 -14.26 14.88 -20.28
CA VAL A 519 -14.12 13.85 -19.25
C VAL A 519 -13.37 12.65 -19.83
N GLY A 520 -12.46 12.04 -19.03
CA GLY A 520 -11.72 10.85 -19.43
C GLY A 520 -10.63 11.08 -20.48
N GLY A 521 -10.11 12.30 -20.60
CA GLY A 521 -9.04 12.66 -21.54
C GLY A 521 -7.62 12.27 -21.09
N VAL A 522 -6.64 12.78 -21.83
CA VAL A 522 -5.21 12.57 -21.57
C VAL A 522 -4.56 13.93 -21.34
N ALA A 523 -3.98 14.14 -20.16
CA ALA A 523 -3.25 15.36 -19.85
C ALA A 523 -1.88 15.35 -20.53
N ARG A 524 -1.57 16.37 -21.31
CA ARG A 524 -0.20 16.60 -21.81
C ARG A 524 0.59 17.33 -20.73
N VAL A 525 1.57 16.66 -20.17
CA VAL A 525 2.39 17.16 -19.08
C VAL A 525 3.84 17.24 -19.52
N THR A 526 4.50 18.37 -19.28
CA THR A 526 5.93 18.54 -19.56
C THR A 526 6.70 18.50 -18.25
N VAL A 527 7.78 17.72 -18.23
CA VAL A 527 8.73 17.65 -17.12
C VAL A 527 10.05 18.22 -17.58
N CYS A 528 10.57 19.18 -16.84
CA CYS A 528 11.84 19.84 -17.14
C CYS A 528 12.69 19.91 -15.87
N GLY A 529 13.98 19.61 -15.99
CA GLY A 529 14.94 19.77 -14.89
C GLY A 529 15.49 21.19 -14.94
N TYR A 530 15.18 22.01 -13.93
CA TYR A 530 15.66 23.39 -13.90
C TYR A 530 16.89 23.52 -13.01
N ARG A 531 17.82 24.38 -13.39
CA ARG A 531 19.05 24.68 -12.65
C ARG A 531 18.94 25.98 -11.88
N VAL A 532 18.28 26.96 -12.46
CA VAL A 532 18.14 28.32 -11.91
C VAL A 532 16.69 28.77 -12.00
N ALA A 533 16.30 29.76 -11.20
CA ALA A 533 14.94 30.28 -11.24
C ALA A 533 14.71 31.33 -12.33
N VAL A 534 15.81 31.89 -12.86
CA VAL A 534 15.90 32.97 -13.84
C VAL A 534 17.20 32.74 -14.60
N GLU A 535 17.17 32.70 -15.93
CA GLU A 535 18.38 32.52 -16.72
C GLU A 535 19.29 33.76 -16.63
N SER A 536 20.60 33.54 -16.51
CA SER A 536 21.55 34.65 -16.48
C SER A 536 22.88 34.32 -17.16
N ALA A 537 23.46 35.34 -17.80
CA ALA A 537 24.77 35.23 -18.44
C ALA A 537 25.90 34.99 -17.40
N ALA A 538 25.70 35.39 -16.14
CA ALA A 538 26.69 35.22 -15.08
C ALA A 538 26.95 33.75 -14.74
N GLU A 539 25.94 32.90 -14.89
CA GLU A 539 26.01 31.46 -14.63
C GLU A 539 26.20 30.64 -15.92
N GLY A 540 26.37 31.32 -17.06
CA GLY A 540 26.51 30.70 -18.36
C GLY A 540 25.22 30.10 -18.91
N GLY A 541 24.05 30.45 -18.35
CA GLY A 541 22.76 29.93 -18.80
C GLY A 541 22.36 30.45 -20.17
N CYS A 542 22.62 31.73 -20.44
CA CYS A 542 22.16 32.43 -21.65
C CYS A 542 22.87 32.08 -22.97
N SER A 543 23.67 31.01 -23.02
CA SER A 543 24.40 30.62 -24.24
C SER A 543 24.79 29.14 -24.27
N ASN A 544 24.17 28.32 -23.44
CA ASN A 544 24.53 26.90 -23.29
C ASN A 544 23.59 25.96 -24.09
N GLY A 545 22.56 26.49 -24.75
CA GLY A 545 21.60 25.72 -25.55
C GLY A 545 20.56 24.97 -24.71
N ILE A 546 20.36 25.34 -23.45
CA ILE A 546 19.48 24.68 -22.48
C ILE A 546 18.48 25.72 -21.93
N ASP A 547 17.26 25.27 -21.68
CA ASP A 547 16.22 26.00 -20.92
C ASP A 547 16.46 25.73 -19.42
N ASP A 548 17.34 26.51 -18.80
CA ASP A 548 17.82 26.32 -17.44
C ASP A 548 16.78 26.70 -16.36
N ASP A 549 15.74 27.46 -16.73
CA ASP A 549 14.67 27.88 -15.84
C ASP A 549 13.31 27.20 -16.11
N CYS A 550 13.21 26.44 -17.21
CA CYS A 550 12.03 25.69 -17.65
C CYS A 550 10.80 26.53 -18.02
N ASP A 551 10.97 27.76 -18.52
CA ASP A 551 9.87 28.58 -19.02
C ASP A 551 9.48 28.27 -20.48
N GLY A 552 10.35 27.56 -21.21
CA GLY A 552 10.19 27.15 -22.60
C GLY A 552 10.98 28.00 -23.61
N LEU A 553 11.80 28.94 -23.15
CA LEU A 553 12.72 29.74 -23.95
C LEU A 553 14.16 29.31 -23.65
N VAL A 554 15.09 29.62 -24.56
CA VAL A 554 16.48 29.14 -24.48
C VAL A 554 17.41 30.28 -24.88
N ASP A 555 18.44 30.51 -24.09
CA ASP A 555 19.54 31.42 -24.39
C ASP A 555 19.07 32.84 -24.75
N GLU A 556 19.54 33.42 -25.86
CA GLU A 556 19.19 34.77 -26.33
C GLU A 556 17.70 34.93 -26.69
N ALA A 557 16.95 33.83 -26.83
CA ALA A 557 15.51 33.88 -27.00
C ALA A 557 14.76 34.06 -25.67
N ASP A 558 15.42 33.83 -24.54
CA ASP A 558 14.89 34.07 -23.20
C ASP A 558 14.98 35.57 -22.83
N PRO A 559 13.86 36.22 -22.50
CA PRO A 559 13.83 37.59 -21.98
C PRO A 559 14.73 37.83 -20.76
N ASP A 560 14.93 36.82 -19.91
CA ASP A 560 15.80 36.88 -18.74
C ASP A 560 17.27 37.12 -19.14
N CYS A 561 17.65 36.65 -20.33
CA CYS A 561 18.98 36.83 -20.90
C CYS A 561 19.21 38.19 -21.56
N ALA A 562 18.15 38.89 -21.98
CA ALA A 562 18.26 40.18 -22.66
C ALA A 562 18.63 41.35 -21.72
N ALA A 563 18.42 41.20 -20.41
CA ALA A 563 18.53 42.32 -19.46
C ALA A 563 19.87 42.41 -18.71
N GLY A 564 20.75 41.41 -18.81
CA GLY A 564 21.91 41.31 -17.92
C GLY A 564 21.44 41.31 -16.46
N GLY A 565 20.80 40.21 -16.05
CA GLY A 565 20.13 40.00 -14.75
C GLY A 565 20.53 40.98 -13.65
N ARG A 566 19.59 41.84 -13.26
CA ARG A 566 19.72 42.75 -12.11
C ARG A 566 19.29 42.08 -10.83
#